data_AF-A0A5E4QMB1-F1
#
_entry.id   AF-A0A5E4QMB1-F1
#
_cell.length_a   1.000
_cell.length_b   1.000
_cell.length_c   1.000
_cell.angle_alpha   90.00
_cell.angle_beta   90.00
_cell.angle_gamma   90.00
#
_symmetry.space_group_name_H-M   'P 1'
#
loop_
_entity.id
_entity.type
_entity.pdbx_description
1 polymer ?
#
loop_
_entity_poly.entity_id
_entity_poly.type
_entity_poly.pdbx_seq_one_letter_code
_entity_poly.pdbx_strand_id
1 'polypeptide(L)'
;MARVMVQHLNPYRHSGAKAGRITCTADFKHLARKLTHFVMLKELKHCRSVEELVVTDSVRSKAKMFVKKYMAKFGKVYKRPPEEAD
;
A
#
# COMPACT_ATOMS: atom_id res chain seq x y z
N MET A 1 -2.72 -5.55 9.60
CA MET A 1 -1.99 -4.89 8.49
C MET A 1 -2.77 -3.77 7.79
N ALA A 2 -4.05 -3.97 7.42
CA ALA A 2 -4.82 -2.99 6.65
C ALA A 2 -4.83 -1.55 7.22
N ARG A 3 -4.98 -1.39 8.55
CA ARG A 3 -4.92 -0.06 9.21
C ARG A 3 -3.60 0.68 8.96
N VAL A 4 -2.46 -0.03 9.01
CA VAL A 4 -1.13 0.54 8.72
C VAL A 4 -1.05 1.02 7.28
N MET A 5 -1.65 0.25 6.36
CA MET A 5 -1.62 0.60 4.95
C MET A 5 -2.47 1.84 4.63
N VAL A 6 -3.65 1.94 5.22
CA VAL A 6 -4.51 3.14 5.13
C VAL A 6 -3.78 4.39 5.66
N GLN A 7 -3.10 4.28 6.81
CA GLN A 7 -2.32 5.39 7.38
C GLN A 7 -1.22 5.88 6.42
N HIS A 8 -0.50 4.96 5.77
CA HIS A 8 0.57 5.33 4.84
C HIS A 8 0.05 5.83 3.49
N LEU A 9 -1.15 5.45 3.07
CA LEU A 9 -1.78 5.93 1.85
C LEU A 9 -2.50 7.27 2.01
N ASN A 10 -2.94 7.63 3.22
CA ASN A 10 -3.68 8.88 3.46
C ASN A 10 -3.02 10.16 2.91
N PRO A 11 -1.69 10.37 3.05
CA PRO A 11 -1.03 11.54 2.48
C PRO A 11 -1.19 11.68 0.96
N TYR A 12 -1.37 10.57 0.25
CA TYR A 12 -1.54 10.55 -1.20
C TYR A 12 -2.95 10.98 -1.64
N ARG A 13 -3.92 11.10 -0.72
CA ARG A 13 -5.24 11.66 -1.02
C ARG A 13 -5.26 13.19 -1.01
N HIS A 14 -4.23 13.82 -0.42
CA HIS A 14 -4.15 15.27 -0.31
C HIS A 14 -3.77 15.91 -1.66
N SER A 15 -4.26 17.12 -1.93
CA SER A 15 -3.98 17.86 -3.16
C SER A 15 -2.48 18.16 -3.36
N GLY A 16 -1.74 18.30 -2.26
CA GLY A 16 -0.29 18.52 -2.22
C GLY A 16 0.59 17.27 -2.37
N ALA A 17 0.02 16.10 -2.68
CA ALA A 17 0.81 14.89 -2.93
C ALA A 17 1.73 15.09 -4.15
N LYS A 18 3.04 14.99 -3.95
CA LYS A 18 4.06 15.24 -4.99
C LYS A 18 4.04 14.20 -6.12
N ALA A 19 3.62 12.98 -5.83
CA ALA A 19 3.50 11.87 -6.76
C ALA A 19 2.40 10.92 -6.30
N GLY A 20 1.80 10.20 -7.24
CA GLY A 20 0.79 9.18 -6.98
C GLY A 20 -0.45 9.71 -6.29
N ARG A 21 -0.87 10.96 -6.55
CA ARG A 21 -2.09 11.51 -5.94
C ARG A 21 -3.30 10.64 -6.27
N ILE A 22 -4.01 10.19 -5.25
CA ILE A 22 -5.21 9.35 -5.36
C ILE A 22 -6.43 10.28 -5.38
N THR A 23 -7.19 10.24 -6.47
CA THR A 23 -8.32 11.17 -6.70
C THR A 23 -9.67 10.58 -6.31
N CYS A 24 -9.80 9.25 -6.27
CA CYS A 24 -11.07 8.58 -5.96
C CYS A 24 -10.94 7.57 -4.82
N THR A 25 -12.05 7.33 -4.12
CA THR A 25 -12.10 6.39 -2.99
C THR A 25 -11.97 4.92 -3.45
N ALA A 26 -12.42 4.59 -4.66
CA ALA A 26 -12.29 3.24 -5.21
C ALA A 26 -10.83 2.83 -5.34
N ASP A 27 -10.00 3.70 -5.93
CA ASP A 27 -8.55 3.48 -6.06
C ASP A 27 -7.84 3.46 -4.71
N PHE A 28 -8.26 4.30 -3.76
CA PHE A 28 -7.73 4.25 -2.41
C PHE A 28 -7.96 2.89 -1.74
N LYS A 29 -9.19 2.38 -1.82
CA LYS A 29 -9.55 1.06 -1.27
C LYS A 29 -8.81 -0.06 -1.98
N HIS A 30 -8.70 0.01 -3.31
CA HIS A 30 -7.96 -0.95 -4.12
C HIS A 30 -6.48 -0.99 -3.72
N LEU A 31 -5.81 0.16 -3.67
CA LEU A 31 -4.41 0.27 -3.24
C LEU A 31 -4.20 -0.26 -1.82
N ALA A 32 -5.09 0.08 -0.88
CA ALA A 32 -5.01 -0.41 0.48
C ALA A 32 -5.06 -1.94 0.56
N ARG A 33 -5.97 -2.57 -0.21
CA ARG A 33 -6.08 -4.04 -0.29
C ARG A 33 -4.86 -4.65 -0.98
N LYS A 34 -4.48 -4.15 -2.16
CA LYS A 34 -3.37 -4.65 -2.96
C LYS A 34 -2.04 -4.62 -2.20
N LEU A 35 -1.70 -3.47 -1.62
CA LEU A 35 -0.45 -3.31 -0.89
C LEU A 35 -0.44 -4.10 0.42
N THR A 36 -1.59 -4.24 1.08
CA THR A 36 -1.74 -5.15 2.23
C THR A 36 -1.43 -6.58 1.82
N HIS A 37 -2.02 -7.05 0.71
CA HIS A 37 -1.79 -8.39 0.20
C HIS A 37 -0.33 -8.63 -0.15
N PHE A 38 0.33 -7.70 -0.86
CA PHE A 38 1.76 -7.80 -1.18
C PHE A 38 2.67 -7.89 0.04
N VAL A 39 2.41 -7.11 1.09
CA VAL A 39 3.20 -7.20 2.33
C VAL A 39 2.92 -8.53 3.01
N MET A 40 1.65 -8.94 3.14
CA MET A 40 1.31 -10.22 3.78
C MET A 40 1.94 -11.41 3.06
N LEU A 41 1.89 -11.46 1.71
CA LEU A 41 2.54 -12.52 0.95
C LEU A 41 4.06 -12.57 1.15
N LYS A 42 4.72 -11.43 1.33
CA LYS A 42 6.16 -11.39 1.64
C LYS A 42 6.45 -11.90 3.04
N GLU A 43 5.68 -11.45 4.03
CA GLU A 43 5.87 -11.89 5.42
C GLU A 43 5.52 -13.38 5.61
N LEU A 44 4.52 -13.90 4.90
CA LEU A 44 4.16 -15.33 4.93
C LEU A 44 5.30 -16.25 4.44
N LYS A 45 6.21 -15.76 3.59
CA LYS A 45 7.42 -16.53 3.21
C LYS A 45 8.43 -16.67 4.35
N HIS A 46 8.28 -15.86 5.40
CA HIS A 46 9.15 -15.83 6.57
C HIS A 46 8.47 -16.40 7.82
N CYS A 47 7.16 -16.68 7.76
CA CYS A 47 6.37 -17.31 8.83
C CYS A 47 6.07 -18.76 8.48
N ARG A 48 5.85 -19.62 9.50
CA ARG A 48 5.43 -21.01 9.26
C ARG A 48 3.93 -21.12 9.01
N SER A 49 3.14 -20.18 9.54
CA SER A 49 1.69 -20.11 9.36
C SER A 49 1.18 -18.67 9.41
N VAL A 50 -0.12 -18.48 9.11
CA VAL A 50 -0.76 -17.16 9.09
C VAL A 50 -0.92 -16.60 10.52
N GLU A 51 -1.07 -17.47 11.50
CA GLU A 51 -1.28 -17.15 12.92
C GLU A 51 -0.03 -16.51 13.55
N GLU A 52 1.15 -16.87 13.06
CA GLU A 52 2.44 -16.29 13.48
C GLU A 52 2.71 -14.92 12.85
N LEU A 53 1.86 -14.46 11.92
CA LEU A 53 2.08 -13.20 11.19
C LEU A 53 1.77 -12.00 12.09
N VAL A 54 2.83 -11.46 12.70
CA VAL A 54 2.76 -10.28 13.57
C VAL A 54 3.27 -9.05 12.83
N VAL A 55 2.51 -7.95 12.94
CA VAL A 55 2.94 -6.64 12.40
C VAL A 55 3.89 -5.95 13.38
N THR A 56 5.18 -6.32 13.29
CA THR A 56 6.27 -5.72 14.07
C THR A 56 6.62 -4.31 13.57
N ASP A 57 7.40 -3.56 14.35
CA ASP A 57 7.88 -2.23 13.94
C ASP A 57 8.79 -2.26 12.72
N SER A 58 9.53 -3.36 12.54
CA SER A 58 10.30 -3.61 11.31
C SER A 58 9.38 -3.72 10.09
N VAL A 59 8.28 -4.47 10.20
CA VAL A 59 7.28 -4.60 9.13
C VAL A 59 6.61 -3.26 8.83
N ARG A 60 6.27 -2.46 9.85
CA ARG A 60 5.71 -1.10 9.68
C ARG A 60 6.65 -0.19 8.91
N SER A 61 7.94 -0.18 9.29
CA SER A 61 8.96 0.65 8.65
C SER A 61 9.20 0.24 7.19
N LYS A 62 9.29 -1.08 6.93
CA LYS A 62 9.41 -1.63 5.57
C LYS A 62 8.17 -1.32 4.72
N ALA A 63 6.97 -1.44 5.28
CA ALA A 63 5.71 -1.11 4.60
C ALA A 63 5.65 0.36 4.20
N LYS A 64 6.05 1.29 5.09
CA LYS A 64 6.15 2.72 4.78
C LYS A 64 7.07 2.99 3.59
N MET A 65 8.28 2.40 3.59
CA MET A 65 9.22 2.55 2.48
C MET A 65 8.69 1.93 1.17
N PHE A 66 8.05 0.76 1.29
CA PHE A 66 7.45 0.07 0.16
C PHE A 66 6.34 0.91 -0.49
N VAL A 67 5.41 1.47 0.30
CA VAL A 67 4.36 2.38 -0.18
C VAL A 67 5.00 3.57 -0.89
N LYS A 68 5.97 4.22 -0.25
CA LYS A 68 6.64 5.39 -0.83
C LYS A 68 7.25 5.06 -2.20
N LYS A 69 7.99 3.96 -2.29
CA LYS A 69 8.62 3.50 -3.54
C LYS A 69 7.58 3.09 -4.58
N TYR A 70 6.50 2.44 -4.18
CA TYR A 70 5.41 2.03 -5.06
C TYR A 70 4.69 3.24 -5.64
N MET A 71 4.27 4.20 -4.80
CA MET A 71 3.57 5.40 -5.22
C MET A 71 4.44 6.32 -6.08
N ALA A 72 5.76 6.34 -5.85
CA ALA A 72 6.72 7.09 -6.66
C ALA A 72 6.88 6.58 -8.10
N LYS A 73 6.44 5.34 -8.40
CA LYS A 73 6.39 4.84 -9.78
C LYS A 73 5.32 5.53 -10.62
N PHE A 74 4.30 6.08 -9.96
CA PHE A 74 3.24 6.82 -10.62
C PHE A 74 3.69 8.28 -10.76
N GLY A 75 3.22 8.92 -11.83
CA GLY A 75 3.42 10.36 -12.04
C GLY A 75 2.65 11.19 -11.00
N LYS A 76 2.26 12.41 -11.36
CA LYS A 76 1.55 13.32 -10.43
C LYS A 76 0.27 12.71 -9.82
N VAL A 77 -0.46 11.92 -10.60
CA VAL A 77 -1.73 11.29 -10.23
C VAL A 77 -1.60 9.78 -10.40
N TYR A 78 -2.12 9.02 -9.44
CA TYR A 78 -2.27 7.58 -9.56
C TYR A 78 -3.35 7.27 -10.60
N LYS A 79 -3.01 6.45 -11.58
CA LYS A 79 -3.96 5.82 -12.50
C LYS A 79 -3.87 4.32 -12.29
N ARG A 80 -5.01 3.68 -12.03
CA ARG A 80 -5.08 2.23 -11.94
C ARG A 80 -4.75 1.64 -13.34
N PRO A 81 -3.84 0.66 -13.44
CA PRO A 81 -3.58 -0.02 -14.70
C PRO A 81 -4.85 -0.70 -15.24
N PRO A 82 -5.07 -0.76 -16.57
CA PRO A 82 -6.24 -1.40 -17.17
C PRO A 82 -6.38 -2.88 -16.80
N GLU A 83 -5.26 -3.57 -16.59
CA GLU A 83 -5.23 -5.00 -16.21
C GLU A 83 -5.74 -5.24 -14.77
N GLU A 84 -5.91 -4.18 -14.00
CA GLU A 84 -6.35 -4.18 -12.60
C GLU A 84 -7.66 -3.39 -12.41
N ALA A 85 -8.20 -2.81 -13.48
CA ALA A 85 -9.52 -2.20 -13.49
C ALA A 85 -10.55 -3.33 -13.52
N ASP A 86 -11.50 -3.29 -12.56
CA ASP A 86 -12.58 -4.27 -12.44
C ASP A 86 -13.49 -4.26 -13.69
#